data_AF-M1SC10-F1
#
_entry.id   AF-M1SC10-F1
#
_cell.length_a   1.000
_cell.length_b   1.000
_cell.length_c   1.000
_cell.angle_alpha   90.00
_cell.angle_beta   90.00
_cell.angle_gamma   90.00
#
_symmetry.space_group_name_H-M   'P 1'
#
loop_
_entity.id
_entity.type
_entity.pdbx_description
1 polymer ?
#
loop_
_entity_poly.entity_id
_entity_poly.type
_entity_poly.pdbx_seq_one_letter_code
_entity_poly.pdbx_strand_id
1 'polypeptide(L)' 'MKWLMFFIPHYTTEEVAFDENEDTIYPVCSLSDVRPGEQFPWVGTMRSLSFMNFGYFPKLIGELRPFGLAK' A
#
# COMPACT_ATOMS: atom_id res chain seq x y z
N MET A 1 13.13 25.31 2.54
CA MET A 1 11.71 24.97 2.75
C MET A 1 11.38 23.46 2.66
N LYS A 2 12.21 22.60 2.05
CA LYS A 2 11.94 21.15 1.89
C LYS A 2 11.89 20.34 3.21
N TRP A 3 12.53 20.82 4.28
CA TRP A 3 12.62 20.13 5.56
C TRP A 3 11.34 20.21 6.41
N LEU A 4 10.49 21.21 6.18
CA LEU A 4 9.27 21.40 6.97
C LEU A 4 8.25 20.27 6.74
N MET A 5 8.26 19.66 5.54
CA MET A 5 7.33 18.58 5.18
C MET A 5 7.54 17.30 5.98
N PHE A 6 8.74 17.06 6.54
CA PHE A 6 8.97 15.90 7.41
C PHE A 6 8.20 15.99 8.74
N PHE A 7 7.85 17.21 9.16
CA PHE A 7 7.22 17.48 10.44
C PHE A 7 5.73 17.82 10.32
N ILE A 8 5.16 17.78 9.10
CA ILE A 8 3.74 18.02 8.90
C ILE A 8 3.07 16.68 8.57
N PRO A 9 2.30 16.10 9.51
CA PRO A 9 1.61 14.87 9.26
C PRO A 9 0.55 15.09 8.17
N HIS A 10 0.49 14.18 7.20
CA HIS A 10 -0.48 14.23 6.11
C HIS A 10 -0.92 12.83 5.70
N TYR A 11 -2.12 12.69 5.16
CA TYR A 11 -2.58 11.41 4.66
C TYR A 11 -1.99 11.14 3.28
N THR A 12 -1.50 9.93 3.08
CA THR A 12 -1.00 9.41 1.81
C THR A 12 -1.78 8.17 1.40
N THR A 13 -1.91 7.94 0.10
CA THR A 13 -2.52 6.75 -0.48
C THR A 13 -1.53 6.05 -1.37
N GLU A 14 -1.51 4.72 -1.32
CA GLU A 14 -0.59 3.89 -2.08
C GLU A 14 -1.29 2.62 -2.57
N GLU A 15 -0.93 2.15 -3.76
CA GLU A 15 -1.34 0.83 -4.23
C GLU A 15 -0.40 -0.23 -3.67
N VAL A 16 -0.99 -1.28 -3.10
CA VAL A 16 -0.29 -2.31 -2.34
C VAL A 16 -0.70 -3.66 -2.90
N ALA A 17 0.27 -4.55 -3.08
CA ALA A 17 0.03 -5.95 -3.37
C ALA A 17 -0.35 -6.69 -2.09
N PHE A 18 -1.36 -7.55 -2.18
CA PHE A 18 -1.86 -8.36 -1.08
C PHE A 18 -1.75 -9.83 -1.42
N ASP A 19 -1.46 -10.62 -0.40
CA ASP A 19 -1.42 -12.07 -0.48
C ASP A 19 -2.43 -12.66 0.50
N GLU A 20 -2.71 -13.95 0.33
CA GLU A 20 -3.74 -14.66 1.06
C GLU A 20 -3.17 -15.96 1.61
N ASN A 21 -3.30 -16.15 2.91
CA ASN A 21 -2.96 -17.41 3.56
C ASN A 21 -4.15 -17.91 4.37
N GLU A 22 -4.59 -19.13 4.05
CA GLU A 22 -5.81 -19.74 4.57
C GLU A 22 -7.02 -18.82 4.36
N ASP A 23 -7.46 -18.12 5.40
CA ASP A 23 -8.61 -17.22 5.39
C ASP A 23 -8.23 -15.76 5.68
N THR A 24 -6.94 -15.42 5.62
CA THR A 24 -6.44 -14.07 5.95
C THR A 24 -5.75 -13.43 4.76
N ILE A 25 -6.28 -12.28 4.34
CA ILE A 25 -5.65 -11.41 3.35
C ILE A 25 -4.78 -10.38 4.07
N TYR A 26 -3.51 -10.26 3.67
CA TYR A 26 -2.55 -9.34 4.28
C TYR A 26 -1.75 -8.58 3.22
N PRO A 27 -1.37 -7.31 3.50
CA PRO A 27 -0.53 -6.53 2.61
C PRO A 27 0.91 -7.09 2.60
N VAL A 28 1.56 -7.11 1.44
CA VAL A 28 2.94 -7.59 1.27
C VAL A 28 3.90 -6.44 1.01
N CYS A 29 3.70 -5.69 -0.06
CA CYS A 29 4.59 -4.61 -0.49
C CYS A 29 3.84 -3.55 -1.32
N SER A 30 4.48 -2.40 -1.52
CA SER A 30 4.01 -1.44 -2.51
C SER A 30 3.95 -2.08 -3.89
N LEU A 31 2.90 -1.77 -4.66
CA LEU A 31 2.78 -2.24 -6.03
C LEU A 31 3.99 -1.78 -6.88
N SER A 32 4.59 -0.63 -6.57
CA SER A 32 5.79 -0.15 -7.28
C SER A 32 7.05 -0.98 -7.00
N ASP A 33 7.06 -1.78 -5.94
CA ASP A 33 8.20 -2.61 -5.54
C ASP A 33 8.09 -4.06 -6.06
N VAL A 34 6.97 -4.38 -6.72
CA VAL A 34 6.74 -5.70 -7.33
C VAL A 34 7.69 -5.90 -8.51
N ARG A 35 8.42 -7.02 -8.51
CA ARG A 35 9.43 -7.33 -9.52
C ARG A 35 8.82 -8.08 -10.70
N PRO A 36 9.44 -8.00 -11.89
CA PRO A 36 9.02 -8.80 -13.04
C PRO A 36 9.00 -10.29 -12.70
N GLY A 37 7.85 -10.95 -12.91
CA GLY A 37 7.64 -12.37 -12.64
C GLY A 37 7.03 -12.67 -11.25
N GLU A 38 6.97 -11.70 -10.34
CA GLU A 38 6.18 -11.84 -9.11
C GLU A 38 4.69 -11.72 -9.45
N GLN A 39 3.89 -12.57 -8.80
CA GLN A 39 2.43 -12.53 -8.92
C GLN A 39 1.82 -12.55 -7.53
N PHE A 40 0.78 -11.75 -7.37
CA PHE A 40 -0.03 -11.70 -6.17
C PHE A 40 -1.49 -11.96 -6.55
N PRO A 41 -2.32 -12.48 -5.64
CA PRO A 41 -3.74 -12.64 -5.91
C PRO A 41 -4.45 -11.29 -6.06
N TRP A 42 -4.08 -10.32 -5.21
CA TRP A 42 -4.85 -9.11 -4.97
C TRP A 42 -4.01 -7.83 -4.99
N VAL A 43 -4.65 -6.72 -5.36
CA VAL A 43 -4.13 -5.35 -5.22
C VAL A 43 -5.21 -4.50 -4.55
N GLY A 44 -4.80 -3.57 -3.71
CA GLY A 44 -5.72 -2.62 -3.07
C GLY A 44 -5.05 -1.28 -2.80
N THR A 45 -5.86 -0.27 -2.47
CA THR A 45 -5.35 1.04 -2.07
C THR A 45 -5.31 1.13 -0.54
N MET A 46 -4.13 1.42 0.00
CA MET A 46 -3.92 1.67 1.41
C MET A 46 -3.80 3.16 1.66
N ARG A 47 -4.47 3.66 2.71
CA ARG A 47 -4.24 5.00 3.25
C ARG A 47 -3.55 4.92 4.59
N SER A 48 -2.54 5.75 4.76
CA SER A 48 -1.78 5.88 6.01
C SER A 48 -1.56 7.36 6.33
N LEU A 49 -1.27 7.64 7.59
CA LEU A 49 -0.76 8.93 8.01
C LEU A 49 0.76 8.93 7.84
N SER A 50 1.28 9.73 6.91
CA SER A 50 2.71 9.92 6.70
C SER A 50 3.25 10.97 7.67
N PHE A 51 4.25 10.59 8.46
CA PHE A 51 4.94 11.49 9.37
C PHE A 51 6.37 11.00 9.63
N MET A 52 7.37 11.88 9.60
CA MET A 52 8.78 11.53 9.80
C MET A 52 9.29 10.34 8.96
N ASN A 53 8.82 10.20 7.70
CA ASN A 53 9.09 9.06 6.81
C ASN A 53 8.54 7.70 7.27
N PHE A 54 7.61 7.67 8.21
CA PHE A 54 6.87 6.47 8.59
C PHE A 54 5.40 6.60 8.18
N GLY A 55 4.83 5.49 7.71
CA GLY A 55 3.39 5.35 7.50
C GLY A 55 2.73 4.76 8.74
N TYR A 56 1.79 5.50 9.33
CA TYR A 56 1.04 5.10 10.52
C TYR A 56 -0.42 4.77 10.19
N PHE A 57 -1.00 3.87 10.98
CA PHE A 57 -2.42 3.49 10.93
C PHE A 57 -2.89 3.09 9.53
N PRO A 58 -2.21 2.12 8.89
CA PRO A 58 -2.56 1.67 7.56
C PRO A 58 -4.00 1.14 7.53
N LYS A 59 -4.80 1.63 6.58
CA LYS A 59 -6.18 1.20 6.37
C LYS A 59 -6.47 0.99 4.90
N LEU A 60 -7.03 -0.17 4.56
CA LEU A 60 -7.57 -0.44 3.23
C LEU A 60 -8.75 0.51 2.96
N ILE A 61 -8.75 1.12 1.78
CA ILE A 61 -9.87 1.92 1.28
C ILE A 61 -10.31 1.40 -0.08
N GLY A 62 -11.62 1.22 -0.22
CA GLY A 62 -12.21 0.56 -1.37
C GLY A 62 -12.18 -0.95 -1.26
N GLU A 63 -12.26 -1.62 -2.41
CA GLU A 63 -12.26 -3.08 -2.52
C GLU A 63 -10.93 -3.58 -3.09
N LEU A 64 -10.58 -4.81 -2.75
CA LEU A 64 -9.48 -5.52 -3.41
C LEU A 64 -9.87 -5.84 -4.85
N ARG A 65 -8.89 -5.75 -5.75
CA ARG A 65 -9.04 -6.10 -7.16
C ARG A 65 -8.00 -7.13 -7.56
N PRO A 66 -8.32 -8.05 -8.50
CA PRO A 66 -7.34 -9.01 -9.02
C PRO A 66 -6.08 -8.31 -9.52
N PHE A 67 -4.90 -8.86 -9.21
CA PHE A 67 -3.60 -8.28 -9.59
C PHE A 67 -3.45 -8.06 -11.09
N GLY A 68 -4.00 -8.95 -11.93
CA GLY A 68 -3.97 -8.78 -13.39
C GLY A 68 -4.75 -7.57 -13.94
N LEU A 69 -5.50 -6.85 -13.08
CA LEU A 69 -6.16 -5.59 -13.41
C LEU A 69 -5.39 -4.35 -12.90
N ALA A 70 -4.30 -4.54 -12.16
CA ALA A 70 -3.37 -3.48 -11.83
C ALA A 70 -2.58 -3.11 -13.10
N LYS A 71 -2.69 -1.85 -13.50
CA LYS A 71 -2.07 -1.33 -14.73
C LYS A 71 -0.67 -0.82 -14.44
#